data_AF-A0A7Y5C0F9-F1
#
_entry.id   AF-A0A7Y5C0F9-F1
#
_cell.length_a   1.000
_cell.length_b   1.000
_cell.length_c   1.000
_cell.angle_alpha   90.00
_cell.angle_beta   90.00
_cell.angle_gamma   90.00
#
_symmetry.space_group_name_H-M   'P 1'
#
loop_
_entity.id
_entity.type
_entity.pdbx_description
1 polymer ?
#
loop_
_entity_poly.entity_id
_entity_poly.type
_entity_poly.pdbx_seq_one_letter_code
_entity_poly.pdbx_strand_id
1 'polypeptide(L)'
;MHTKFLIVLILFTNSVFAQQHFSDCHSAVVLMDSIYQTGHVLNFGNKKEISGNLLRHPYLFPEEEQSVWYKIPITQSGEFTFELIPDDANDDWDFLVYVSDKNTDCNSIVALKPHRSNISRVDKNNGGKTGLSKNAKSQFVPSGVGNAYSASIFVKENQQIILVTNNWSKSGKGHTLKISLPIAQNKVIRTVEKTENKSENKMELPEKFAEIAIRIFMPDKKTPLIAEINLMGLASRKDTSLFASEYRLSVKPYESFNINASAKGYMFESRSVTAGKQGSKEIVQIVLAPIKEGEKVNLSNIQFYGNEAVLLPTSEPSLHALLHFMKENENAIIEIQGHVNGPNSSNTNEFRKLSDNRAEAVKQFLIENGILEKRLKANGYGNSKMLYPNPVTPSQHAANRRVEIVILKLK
;
A
#
# COMPACT_ATOMS: atom_id res chain seq x y z
N MET A 1 48.38 -33.52 -45.81
CA MET A 1 47.00 -33.59 -45.29
C MET A 1 47.03 -34.01 -43.83
N HIS A 2 46.93 -33.08 -42.88
CA HIS A 2 46.54 -33.38 -41.49
C HIS A 2 45.69 -32.21 -40.98
N THR A 3 44.40 -32.50 -40.79
CA THR A 3 43.33 -31.55 -40.51
C THR A 3 43.29 -31.24 -39.02
N LYS A 4 43.37 -29.95 -38.64
CA LYS A 4 43.14 -29.52 -37.25
C LYS A 4 41.63 -29.42 -37.00
N PHE A 5 41.12 -30.19 -36.04
CA PHE A 5 39.77 -30.02 -35.51
C PHE A 5 39.78 -28.93 -34.42
N LEU A 6 38.99 -27.88 -34.63
CA LEU A 6 38.72 -26.85 -33.62
C LEU A 6 37.48 -27.27 -32.82
N ILE A 7 37.67 -27.63 -31.55
CA ILE A 7 36.55 -27.90 -30.62
C ILE A 7 36.06 -26.55 -30.09
N VAL A 8 34.85 -26.15 -30.50
CA VAL A 8 34.15 -25.00 -29.95
C VAL A 8 33.39 -25.44 -28.71
N LEU A 9 33.86 -25.04 -27.53
CA LEU A 9 33.18 -25.27 -26.26
C LEU A 9 32.06 -24.22 -26.11
N ILE A 10 30.83 -24.62 -26.38
CA ILE A 10 29.64 -23.78 -26.15
C ILE A 10 29.37 -23.77 -24.64
N LEU A 11 29.77 -22.69 -23.98
CA LEU A 11 29.37 -22.40 -22.61
C LEU A 11 27.88 -22.03 -22.61
N PHE A 12 27.03 -22.99 -22.23
CA PHE A 12 25.66 -22.69 -21.81
C PHE A 12 25.73 -21.88 -20.52
N THR A 13 25.51 -20.57 -20.62
CA THR A 13 25.20 -19.76 -19.46
C THR A 13 23.86 -20.23 -18.93
N ASN A 14 23.87 -20.98 -17.82
CA ASN A 14 22.66 -21.22 -17.05
C ASN A 14 22.11 -19.85 -16.64
N SER A 15 21.01 -19.46 -17.26
CA SER A 15 20.18 -18.37 -16.77
C SER A 15 19.77 -18.74 -15.35
N VAL A 16 20.40 -18.12 -14.36
CA VAL A 16 19.93 -18.17 -12.97
C VAL A 16 18.53 -17.58 -12.99
N PHE A 17 17.50 -18.44 -12.96
CA PHE A 17 16.13 -17.99 -12.74
C PHE A 17 16.13 -17.23 -11.41
N ALA A 18 15.84 -15.93 -11.47
CA ALA A 18 15.68 -15.11 -10.28
C ALA A 18 14.62 -15.76 -9.39
N GLN A 19 15.02 -16.20 -8.20
CA GLN A 19 14.15 -16.87 -7.25
C GLN A 19 13.05 -15.89 -6.82
N GLN A 20 11.80 -16.29 -6.91
CA GLN A 20 10.67 -15.41 -6.61
C GLN A 20 10.61 -15.11 -5.11
N HIS A 21 10.97 -13.88 -4.77
CA HIS A 21 11.11 -13.45 -3.38
C HIS A 21 9.79 -13.38 -2.60
N PHE A 22 8.61 -13.56 -3.19
CA PHE A 22 7.33 -13.37 -2.49
C PHE A 22 6.68 -14.66 -1.97
N SER A 23 7.31 -15.81 -2.19
CA SER A 23 6.81 -17.11 -1.77
C SER A 23 7.24 -17.52 -0.36
N ASP A 24 8.09 -16.72 0.29
CA ASP A 24 8.44 -16.86 1.72
C ASP A 24 7.69 -15.78 2.54
N CYS A 25 7.29 -16.12 3.77
CA CYS A 25 6.58 -15.19 4.66
C CYS A 25 7.44 -13.96 5.01
N HIS A 26 8.75 -14.15 5.17
CA HIS A 26 9.66 -13.06 5.54
C HIS A 26 9.67 -11.95 4.48
N SER A 27 9.63 -12.35 3.22
CA SER A 27 9.64 -11.48 2.04
C SER A 27 8.27 -11.37 1.37
N ALA A 28 7.21 -11.63 2.16
CA ALA A 28 5.82 -11.42 1.78
C ALA A 28 5.60 -10.03 1.16
N VAL A 29 4.75 -9.99 0.15
CA VAL A 29 4.35 -8.74 -0.50
C VAL A 29 3.58 -7.89 0.50
N VAL A 30 4.12 -6.72 0.82
CA VAL A 30 3.41 -5.74 1.62
C VAL A 30 2.43 -4.98 0.72
N LEU A 31 1.14 -5.21 0.91
CA LEU A 31 0.08 -4.58 0.11
C LEU A 31 -0.42 -3.32 0.78
N MET A 32 -0.09 -2.19 0.14
CA MET A 32 -0.64 -0.87 0.47
C MET A 32 -1.77 -0.47 -0.48
N ASP A 33 -1.95 -1.24 -1.57
CA ASP A 33 -3.02 -1.04 -2.53
C ASP A 33 -4.05 -2.17 -2.41
N SER A 34 -5.25 -1.85 -2.86
CA SER A 34 -6.41 -2.72 -2.99
C SER A 34 -6.36 -3.71 -4.16
N ILE A 35 -5.48 -3.52 -5.15
CA ILE A 35 -5.30 -4.48 -6.26
C ILE A 35 -3.84 -4.84 -6.42
N TYR A 36 -3.59 -6.14 -6.51
CA TYR A 36 -2.30 -6.71 -6.81
C TYR A 36 -2.43 -7.80 -7.87
N GLN A 37 -1.57 -7.79 -8.88
CA GLN A 37 -1.48 -8.87 -9.86
C GLN A 37 -0.11 -9.51 -9.73
N THR A 38 -0.07 -10.82 -9.54
CA THR A 38 1.19 -11.58 -9.54
C THR A 38 1.65 -11.82 -10.97
N GLY A 39 2.95 -12.04 -11.15
CA GLY A 39 3.43 -12.77 -12.33
C GLY A 39 3.18 -14.27 -12.19
N HIS A 40 3.92 -15.07 -12.96
CA HIS A 40 4.02 -16.52 -12.75
C HIS A 40 4.38 -16.84 -11.29
N VAL A 41 3.98 -17.97 -10.74
CA VAL A 41 4.32 -18.39 -9.36
C VAL A 41 4.86 -19.80 -9.42
N LEU A 42 6.18 -19.96 -9.29
CA LEU A 42 6.83 -21.22 -9.70
C LEU A 42 7.15 -22.17 -8.55
N ASN A 43 7.26 -21.69 -7.31
CA ASN A 43 7.69 -22.49 -6.16
C ASN A 43 7.21 -21.89 -4.82
N PHE A 44 7.61 -22.53 -3.72
CA PHE A 44 7.29 -22.17 -2.33
C PHE A 44 8.35 -21.24 -1.71
N GLY A 45 9.27 -20.68 -2.50
CA GLY A 45 10.37 -19.87 -1.99
C GLY A 45 11.57 -20.68 -1.50
N ASN A 46 12.28 -20.15 -0.50
CA ASN A 46 13.47 -20.73 0.11
C ASN A 46 13.13 -21.63 1.30
N LYS A 47 12.01 -21.37 1.97
CA LYS A 47 11.54 -22.09 3.14
C LYS A 47 10.14 -22.60 2.84
N LYS A 48 9.84 -23.80 3.35
CA LYS A 48 8.47 -24.31 3.40
C LYS A 48 7.91 -23.97 4.77
N GLU A 49 7.21 -22.85 4.86
CA GLU A 49 6.62 -22.36 6.11
C GLU A 49 5.43 -23.21 6.55
N ILE A 50 4.65 -23.72 5.60
CA ILE A 50 3.49 -24.57 5.86
C ILE A 50 3.80 -25.99 5.40
N SER A 51 4.03 -26.86 6.38
CA SER A 51 4.19 -28.31 6.17
C SER A 51 3.26 -29.07 7.11
N GLY A 52 2.35 -29.86 6.55
CA GLY A 52 1.39 -30.64 7.35
C GLY A 52 1.15 -32.00 6.74
N ASN A 53 1.57 -33.06 7.43
CA ASN A 53 1.42 -34.45 6.98
C ASN A 53 -0.02 -34.99 7.16
N LEU A 54 -1.05 -34.18 6.91
CA LEU A 54 -2.45 -34.48 7.20
C LEU A 54 -3.34 -34.09 6.02
N LEU A 55 -3.54 -35.05 5.10
CA LEU A 55 -4.60 -34.98 4.09
C LEU A 55 -5.94 -34.68 4.78
N ARG A 56 -6.70 -33.71 4.25
CA ARG A 56 -8.04 -33.29 4.71
C ARG A 56 -8.10 -32.45 5.99
N HIS A 57 -7.01 -31.80 6.40
CA HIS A 57 -7.09 -30.82 7.48
C HIS A 57 -7.89 -29.58 7.04
N PRO A 58 -8.92 -29.13 7.77
CA PRO A 58 -9.79 -28.03 7.33
C PRO A 58 -9.11 -26.66 7.36
N TYR A 59 -7.94 -26.53 7.99
CA TYR A 59 -7.30 -25.25 8.29
C TYR A 59 -5.89 -25.08 7.71
N LEU A 60 -5.30 -26.09 7.07
CA LEU A 60 -3.92 -26.01 6.59
C LEU A 60 -3.81 -26.68 5.22
N PHE A 61 -2.95 -26.14 4.37
CA PHE A 61 -2.58 -26.80 3.12
C PHE A 61 -1.90 -28.15 3.45
N PRO A 62 -2.14 -29.19 2.64
CA PRO A 62 -1.35 -30.42 2.71
C PRO A 62 0.14 -30.14 2.49
N GLU A 63 0.45 -29.25 1.54
CA GLU A 63 1.80 -28.84 1.21
C GLU A 63 1.79 -27.45 0.60
N GLU A 64 2.76 -26.61 0.98
CA GLU A 64 3.03 -25.33 0.34
C GLU A 64 3.89 -25.54 -0.91
N GLU A 65 3.40 -25.09 -2.08
CA GLU A 65 4.06 -25.40 -3.35
C GLU A 65 4.23 -24.23 -4.29
N GLN A 66 3.14 -23.59 -4.71
CA GLN A 66 3.17 -22.38 -5.55
C GLN A 66 2.50 -21.27 -4.76
N SER A 67 3.20 -20.86 -3.71
CA SER A 67 2.65 -19.97 -2.71
C SER A 67 3.00 -18.51 -2.97
N VAL A 68 2.12 -17.63 -2.49
CA VAL A 68 2.39 -16.20 -2.39
C VAL A 68 1.96 -15.74 -1.02
N TRP A 69 2.85 -15.02 -0.34
CA TRP A 69 2.59 -14.42 0.96
C TRP A 69 2.33 -12.93 0.83
N TYR A 70 1.33 -12.45 1.56
CA TYR A 70 0.89 -11.06 1.60
C TYR A 70 0.81 -10.57 3.04
N LYS A 71 1.27 -9.34 3.26
CA LYS A 71 1.05 -8.57 4.50
C LYS A 71 0.21 -7.35 4.15
N ILE A 72 -0.99 -7.26 4.72
CA ILE A 72 -1.96 -6.20 4.43
C ILE A 72 -2.22 -5.44 5.74
N PRO A 73 -1.62 -4.25 5.94
CA PRO A 73 -1.86 -3.46 7.14
C PRO A 73 -3.30 -2.96 7.19
N ILE A 74 -3.90 -2.99 8.37
CA ILE A 74 -5.24 -2.48 8.62
C ILE A 74 -5.13 -1.08 9.22
N THR A 75 -5.45 -0.08 8.41
CA THR A 75 -5.44 1.33 8.81
C THR A 75 -6.76 1.79 9.41
N GLN A 76 -7.79 0.94 9.37
CA GLN A 76 -9.09 1.26 9.95
C GLN A 76 -9.84 -0.02 10.34
N SER A 77 -10.51 0.02 11.49
CA SER A 77 -11.35 -1.08 11.94
C SER A 77 -12.56 -1.29 11.01
N GLY A 78 -12.90 -2.54 10.73
CA GLY A 78 -14.14 -2.90 10.06
C GLY A 78 -14.07 -4.25 9.35
N GLU A 79 -14.96 -4.46 8.39
CA GLU A 79 -15.09 -5.73 7.70
C GLU A 79 -14.10 -5.83 6.52
N PHE A 80 -13.25 -6.85 6.56
CA PHE A 80 -12.25 -7.18 5.55
C PHE A 80 -12.75 -8.31 4.65
N THR A 81 -12.65 -8.09 3.34
CA THR A 81 -12.95 -9.07 2.29
C THR A 81 -11.92 -8.99 1.18
N PHE A 82 -11.77 -10.06 0.40
CA PHE A 82 -10.97 -10.05 -0.82
C PHE A 82 -11.50 -11.05 -1.83
N GLU A 83 -11.18 -10.82 -3.09
CA GLU A 83 -11.38 -11.76 -4.19
C GLU A 83 -10.02 -12.10 -4.80
N LEU A 84 -9.72 -13.39 -4.90
CA LEU A 84 -8.60 -13.95 -5.64
C LEU A 84 -9.13 -14.46 -6.97
N ILE A 85 -8.60 -13.90 -8.05
CA ILE A 85 -9.01 -14.17 -9.43
C ILE A 85 -7.83 -14.85 -10.13
N PRO A 86 -7.90 -16.17 -10.41
CA PRO A 86 -6.84 -16.86 -11.11
C PRO A 86 -6.62 -16.31 -12.53
N ASP A 87 -5.38 -16.30 -13.01
CA ASP A 87 -5.10 -16.04 -14.42
C ASP A 87 -5.57 -17.21 -15.33
N ASP A 88 -5.72 -18.41 -14.76
CA ASP A 88 -6.35 -19.58 -15.40
C ASP A 88 -7.47 -20.12 -14.52
N ALA A 89 -8.68 -20.16 -15.06
CA ALA A 89 -9.88 -20.60 -14.34
C ALA A 89 -9.86 -22.09 -13.92
N ASN A 90 -8.88 -22.88 -14.37
CA ASN A 90 -8.67 -24.26 -13.90
C ASN A 90 -7.72 -24.36 -12.70
N ASP A 91 -7.09 -23.26 -12.29
CA ASP A 91 -6.18 -23.28 -11.16
C ASP A 91 -6.93 -23.34 -9.84
N ASP A 92 -6.47 -24.24 -8.98
CA ASP A 92 -7.04 -24.53 -7.68
C ASP A 92 -6.28 -23.73 -6.62
N TRP A 93 -6.65 -22.46 -6.49
CA TRP A 93 -6.04 -21.57 -5.52
C TRP A 93 -6.68 -21.73 -4.15
N ASP A 94 -5.90 -22.23 -3.20
CA ASP A 94 -6.25 -22.29 -1.80
C ASP A 94 -5.73 -21.05 -1.06
N PHE A 95 -6.31 -20.72 0.09
CA PHE A 95 -5.78 -19.66 0.95
C PHE A 95 -5.92 -19.94 2.45
N LEU A 96 -5.01 -19.35 3.22
CA LEU A 96 -5.11 -19.17 4.68
C LEU A 96 -5.00 -17.69 5.04
N VAL A 97 -5.79 -17.26 6.01
CA VAL A 97 -5.80 -15.87 6.50
C VAL A 97 -5.55 -15.85 7.99
N TYR A 98 -4.58 -15.04 8.40
CA TYR A 98 -4.26 -14.76 9.79
C TYR A 98 -4.48 -13.28 10.07
N VAL A 99 -5.11 -12.96 11.20
CA VAL A 99 -5.14 -11.61 11.76
C VAL A 99 -4.07 -11.57 12.84
N SER A 100 -3.18 -10.59 12.80
CA SER A 100 -2.13 -10.44 13.79
C SER A 100 -1.87 -8.97 14.10
N ASP A 101 -1.06 -8.71 15.12
CA ASP A 101 -0.51 -7.37 15.32
C ASP A 101 0.54 -7.08 14.24
N LYS A 102 0.81 -5.79 13.97
CA LYS A 102 1.66 -5.32 12.86
C LYS A 102 3.10 -5.89 12.85
N ASN A 103 3.59 -6.35 14.01
CA ASN A 103 4.97 -6.82 14.21
C ASN A 103 5.09 -8.34 14.41
N THR A 104 4.05 -9.12 14.12
CA THR A 104 4.08 -10.57 14.32
C THR A 104 5.09 -11.25 13.41
N ASP A 105 5.99 -12.04 13.99
CA ASP A 105 7.03 -12.79 13.27
C ASP A 105 6.43 -14.00 12.52
N CYS A 106 7.01 -14.30 11.36
CA CYS A 106 6.59 -15.41 10.49
C CYS A 106 6.66 -16.77 11.18
N ASN A 107 7.64 -17.02 12.04
CA ASN A 107 7.74 -18.31 12.74
C ASN A 107 6.62 -18.49 13.77
N SER A 108 6.10 -17.40 14.32
CA SER A 108 5.00 -17.46 15.27
C SER A 108 3.66 -17.74 14.57
N ILE A 109 3.48 -17.29 13.33
CA ILE A 109 2.18 -17.36 12.67
C ILE A 109 1.84 -18.73 12.10
N VAL A 110 2.84 -19.45 11.60
CA VAL A 110 2.67 -20.81 11.01
C VAL A 110 2.26 -21.84 12.06
N ALA A 111 2.55 -21.59 13.33
CA ALA A 111 2.15 -22.42 14.46
C ALA A 111 0.71 -22.14 14.93
N LEU A 112 0.09 -21.04 14.46
CA LEU A 112 -1.26 -20.66 14.85
C LEU A 112 -2.31 -21.28 13.95
N LYS A 113 -3.51 -21.46 14.49
CA LYS A 113 -4.69 -21.74 13.68
C LYS A 113 -5.04 -20.47 12.87
N PRO A 114 -5.23 -20.55 11.55
CA PRO A 114 -5.68 -19.39 10.79
C PRO A 114 -7.08 -18.96 11.21
N HIS A 115 -7.37 -17.69 10.97
CA HIS A 115 -8.69 -17.10 11.23
C HIS A 115 -9.69 -17.51 10.15
N ARG A 116 -9.24 -17.69 8.90
CA ARG A 116 -10.03 -18.28 7.80
C ARG A 116 -9.16 -19.17 6.94
N SER A 117 -9.79 -20.16 6.32
CA SER A 117 -9.18 -20.95 5.26
C SER A 117 -10.21 -21.21 4.17
N ASN A 118 -9.74 -21.39 2.95
CA ASN A 118 -10.51 -22.06 1.92
C ASN A 118 -9.54 -22.96 1.16
N ILE A 119 -9.84 -24.26 1.18
CA ILE A 119 -9.06 -25.31 0.52
C ILE A 119 -10.01 -26.08 -0.43
N SER A 120 -11.10 -25.44 -0.85
CA SER A 120 -12.09 -26.05 -1.74
C SER A 120 -11.49 -26.22 -3.12
N ARG A 121 -11.85 -27.33 -3.78
CA ARG A 121 -11.61 -27.50 -5.21
C ARG A 121 -12.18 -26.32 -5.99
N VAL A 122 -11.45 -25.92 -7.02
CA VAL A 122 -11.80 -24.90 -7.99
C VAL A 122 -13.24 -25.04 -8.49
N ASP A 123 -14.00 -23.95 -8.40
CA ASP A 123 -15.32 -23.85 -9.01
C ASP A 123 -15.21 -23.25 -10.41
N LYS A 124 -15.35 -24.09 -11.43
CA LYS A 124 -15.24 -23.65 -12.82
C LYS A 124 -16.38 -22.73 -13.26
N ASN A 125 -17.54 -22.79 -12.58
CA ASN A 125 -18.69 -21.96 -12.97
C ASN A 125 -18.48 -20.49 -12.61
N ASN A 126 -17.62 -20.20 -11.64
CA ASN A 126 -17.31 -18.83 -11.23
C ASN A 126 -15.97 -18.32 -11.79
N GLY A 127 -15.33 -19.10 -12.68
CA GLY A 127 -14.01 -18.79 -13.23
C GLY A 127 -12.84 -19.10 -12.29
N GLY A 128 -13.01 -20.02 -11.34
CA GLY A 128 -12.00 -20.41 -10.35
C GLY A 128 -11.75 -19.38 -9.24
N LYS A 129 -12.61 -18.36 -9.13
CA LYS A 129 -12.46 -17.29 -8.15
C LYS A 129 -12.73 -17.80 -6.75
N THR A 130 -11.96 -17.31 -5.79
CA THR A 130 -12.07 -17.65 -4.36
C THR A 130 -11.86 -16.41 -3.49
N GLY A 131 -12.13 -16.49 -2.19
CA GLY A 131 -11.74 -15.43 -1.26
C GLY A 131 -12.62 -15.29 -0.03
N LEU A 132 -12.67 -14.08 0.52
CA LEU A 132 -13.54 -13.74 1.66
C LEU A 132 -14.73 -12.90 1.21
N SER A 133 -15.93 -13.28 1.63
CA SER A 133 -17.17 -12.59 1.28
C SER A 133 -18.07 -12.37 2.49
N LYS A 134 -18.78 -11.24 2.53
CA LYS A 134 -19.78 -10.93 3.56
C LYS A 134 -20.95 -11.90 3.55
N ASN A 135 -21.26 -12.47 2.39
CA ASN A 135 -22.39 -13.38 2.20
C ASN A 135 -22.02 -14.85 2.49
N ALA A 136 -20.73 -15.16 2.56
CA ALA A 136 -20.26 -16.49 2.89
C ALA A 136 -20.41 -16.75 4.40
N LYS A 137 -20.87 -17.95 4.76
CA LYS A 137 -21.13 -18.32 6.16
C LYS A 137 -20.02 -19.18 6.75
N SER A 138 -19.36 -19.99 5.92
CA SER A 138 -18.32 -20.92 6.36
C SER A 138 -17.03 -20.17 6.66
N GLN A 139 -16.51 -20.26 7.88
CA GLN A 139 -15.21 -19.65 8.22
C GLN A 139 -14.03 -20.44 7.63
N PHE A 140 -14.21 -21.75 7.50
CA PHE A 140 -13.23 -22.69 7.01
C PHE A 140 -13.91 -23.61 6.00
N VAL A 141 -13.34 -23.74 4.81
CA VAL A 141 -13.81 -24.67 3.78
C VAL A 141 -12.73 -25.71 3.55
N PRO A 142 -12.97 -27.00 3.87
CA PRO A 142 -11.96 -28.04 3.76
C PRO A 142 -11.75 -28.50 2.32
N SER A 143 -10.72 -29.33 2.12
CA SER A 143 -10.45 -30.02 0.86
C SER A 143 -11.67 -30.81 0.36
N GLY A 144 -12.01 -30.63 -0.92
CA GLY A 144 -13.15 -31.27 -1.56
C GLY A 144 -14.00 -30.26 -2.32
N VAL A 145 -15.15 -30.68 -2.81
CA VAL A 145 -16.12 -29.75 -3.43
C VAL A 145 -16.79 -28.98 -2.29
N GLY A 146 -16.54 -27.67 -2.23
CA GLY A 146 -17.08 -26.77 -1.22
C GLY A 146 -17.42 -25.41 -1.79
N ASN A 147 -17.71 -24.46 -0.90
CA ASN A 147 -17.98 -23.08 -1.29
C ASN A 147 -16.67 -22.39 -1.70
N ALA A 148 -16.70 -21.68 -2.82
CA ALA A 148 -15.56 -20.89 -3.29
C ALA A 148 -15.18 -19.72 -2.35
N TYR A 149 -16.06 -19.28 -1.45
CA TYR A 149 -15.76 -18.17 -0.54
C TYR A 149 -15.94 -18.59 0.92
N SER A 150 -15.03 -18.10 1.76
CA SER A 150 -15.14 -18.16 3.21
C SER A 150 -15.68 -16.83 3.76
N ALA A 151 -16.24 -16.85 4.98
CA ALA A 151 -16.84 -15.68 5.62
C ALA A 151 -15.82 -14.56 5.83
N SER A 152 -16.25 -13.31 5.65
CA SER A 152 -15.48 -12.10 5.97
C SER A 152 -14.91 -12.11 7.39
N ILE A 153 -13.95 -11.21 7.64
CA ILE A 153 -13.31 -11.05 8.94
C ILE A 153 -13.46 -9.60 9.39
N PHE A 154 -13.89 -9.40 10.64
CA PHE A 154 -13.78 -8.09 11.26
C PHE A 154 -12.35 -7.88 11.76
N VAL A 155 -11.69 -6.83 11.30
CA VAL A 155 -10.34 -6.44 11.68
C VAL A 155 -10.37 -5.12 12.43
N LYS A 156 -9.37 -4.88 13.28
CA LYS A 156 -9.19 -3.63 14.01
C LYS A 156 -8.05 -2.82 13.41
N GLU A 157 -8.15 -1.51 13.54
CA GLU A 157 -7.07 -0.58 13.26
C GLU A 157 -5.77 -1.04 13.95
N ASN A 158 -4.64 -0.85 13.27
CA ASN A 158 -3.29 -1.26 13.68
C ASN A 158 -3.03 -2.78 13.71
N GLN A 159 -4.00 -3.60 13.33
CA GLN A 159 -3.74 -5.00 13.00
C GLN A 159 -3.16 -5.13 11.59
N GLN A 160 -2.73 -6.34 11.23
CA GLN A 160 -2.48 -6.71 9.84
C GLN A 160 -3.15 -8.03 9.51
N ILE A 161 -3.44 -8.22 8.23
CA ILE A 161 -3.74 -9.53 7.66
C ILE A 161 -2.44 -10.11 7.10
N ILE A 162 -2.14 -11.35 7.46
CA ILE A 162 -1.22 -12.20 6.71
C ILE A 162 -2.08 -13.17 5.89
N LEU A 163 -2.02 -13.03 4.58
CA LEU A 163 -2.69 -13.92 3.63
C LEU A 163 -1.62 -14.74 2.92
N VAL A 164 -1.78 -16.06 2.93
CA VAL A 164 -0.98 -16.96 2.10
C VAL A 164 -1.90 -17.70 1.15
N THR A 165 -1.53 -17.69 -0.12
CA THR A 165 -2.24 -18.40 -1.18
C THR A 165 -1.39 -19.56 -1.66
N ASN A 166 -1.99 -20.64 -2.13
CA ASN A 166 -1.28 -21.80 -2.67
C ASN A 166 -2.00 -22.34 -3.91
N ASN A 167 -1.31 -22.41 -5.05
CA ASN A 167 -1.87 -23.02 -6.26
C ASN A 167 -1.65 -24.54 -6.25
N TRP A 168 -2.69 -25.30 -5.92
CA TRP A 168 -2.65 -26.75 -5.90
C TRP A 168 -2.54 -27.38 -7.30
N SER A 169 -2.98 -26.68 -8.35
CA SER A 169 -2.89 -27.14 -9.74
C SER A 169 -1.48 -27.10 -10.32
N LYS A 170 -0.55 -26.35 -9.69
CA LYS A 170 0.86 -26.22 -10.06
C LYS A 170 1.12 -25.72 -11.48
N SER A 171 0.18 -24.99 -12.09
CA SER A 171 0.29 -24.51 -13.47
C SER A 171 1.41 -23.47 -13.65
N GLY A 172 1.86 -22.86 -12.56
CA GLY A 172 2.82 -21.77 -12.57
C GLY A 172 2.23 -20.43 -12.96
N LYS A 173 0.92 -20.34 -13.26
CA LYS A 173 0.26 -19.08 -13.59
C LYS A 173 -0.07 -18.30 -12.32
N GLY A 174 -0.28 -16.99 -12.49
CA GLY A 174 -0.52 -16.06 -11.40
C GLY A 174 -2.00 -15.93 -11.03
N HIS A 175 -2.28 -14.91 -10.22
CA HIS A 175 -3.62 -14.46 -9.90
C HIS A 175 -3.62 -12.93 -9.67
N THR A 176 -4.82 -12.36 -9.76
CA THR A 176 -5.11 -11.01 -9.28
C THR A 176 -5.81 -11.08 -7.93
N LEU A 177 -5.25 -10.41 -6.93
CA LEU A 177 -5.87 -10.18 -5.63
C LEU A 177 -6.55 -8.80 -5.62
N LYS A 178 -7.85 -8.78 -5.34
CA LYS A 178 -8.64 -7.56 -5.10
C LYS A 178 -9.09 -7.52 -3.65
N ILE A 179 -8.58 -6.56 -2.89
CA ILE A 179 -8.87 -6.36 -1.47
C ILE A 179 -9.92 -5.26 -1.33
N SER A 180 -10.91 -5.53 -0.50
CA SER A 180 -11.84 -4.51 -0.01
C SER A 180 -11.52 -4.25 1.46
N LEU A 181 -10.78 -3.17 1.72
CA LEU A 181 -10.51 -2.68 3.07
C LEU A 181 -11.76 -2.01 3.65
N PRO A 182 -11.93 -1.98 4.98
CA PRO A 182 -12.98 -1.19 5.62
C PRO A 182 -12.95 0.26 5.14
N ILE A 183 -14.09 0.80 4.72
CA ILE A 183 -14.24 2.20 4.33
C ILE A 183 -14.85 2.95 5.51
N ALA A 184 -14.30 4.12 5.83
CA ALA A 184 -14.86 5.01 6.82
C ALA A 184 -16.23 5.46 6.30
N GLN A 185 -17.32 5.09 6.96
CA GLN A 185 -18.56 5.84 6.76
C GLN A 185 -18.31 7.20 7.39
N ASN A 186 -18.14 8.24 6.56
CA ASN A 186 -18.03 9.63 6.99
C ASN A 186 -19.27 10.02 7.80
N LYS A 187 -19.23 9.76 9.11
CA LYS A 187 -20.08 10.43 10.07
C LYS A 187 -19.23 11.57 10.60
N VAL A 188 -19.48 12.76 10.05
CA VAL A 188 -18.97 14.02 10.60
C VAL A 188 -19.50 14.11 12.03
N ILE A 189 -18.69 13.71 12.99
CA ILE A 189 -18.94 13.97 14.40
C ILE A 189 -17.96 15.05 14.80
N ARG A 190 -18.46 16.29 14.82
CA ARG A 190 -17.84 17.36 15.59
C ARG A 190 -18.08 17.01 17.06
N THR A 191 -17.02 16.61 17.77
CA THR A 191 -17.02 16.75 19.23
C THR A 191 -15.72 17.41 19.66
N VAL A 192 -15.89 18.60 20.24
CA VAL A 192 -14.90 19.25 21.08
C VAL A 192 -14.96 18.52 22.42
N GLU A 193 -13.88 17.86 22.84
CA GLU A 193 -13.74 17.41 24.23
C GLU A 193 -12.48 18.00 24.87
N LYS A 194 -12.73 18.88 25.84
CA LYS A 194 -11.85 19.14 26.99
C LYS A 194 -12.11 18.06 28.03
N THR A 195 -11.07 17.43 28.56
CA THR A 195 -10.77 17.26 30.02
C THR A 195 -9.49 16.39 30.14
N GLU A 196 -8.45 16.92 30.78
CA GLU A 196 -8.02 16.73 32.17
C GLU A 196 -7.25 15.43 32.47
N ASN A 197 -6.10 15.63 33.11
CA ASN A 197 -5.12 14.63 33.52
C ASN A 197 -5.67 13.68 34.59
N LYS A 198 -5.32 12.40 34.47
CA LYS A 198 -5.00 11.56 35.62
C LYS A 198 -3.75 10.74 35.33
N SER A 199 -2.79 10.87 36.24
CA SER A 199 -1.57 10.08 36.34
C SER A 199 -1.88 8.65 36.78
N GLU A 200 -1.22 7.68 36.16
CA GLU A 200 -0.77 6.48 36.86
C GLU A 200 0.66 6.16 36.45
N ASN A 201 1.49 6.01 37.48
CA ASN A 201 2.91 5.74 37.39
C ASN A 201 3.09 4.22 37.27
N LYS A 202 3.68 3.75 36.17
CA LYS A 202 4.26 2.41 36.08
C LYS A 202 5.68 2.58 35.60
N MET A 203 6.62 2.07 36.39
CA MET A 203 8.05 2.14 36.14
C MET A 203 8.39 1.30 34.90
N GLU A 204 8.32 1.91 33.71
CA GLU A 204 8.85 1.35 32.47
C GLU A 204 10.36 1.57 32.40
N LEU A 205 11.11 0.51 32.11
CA LEU A 205 12.49 0.61 31.64
C LEU A 205 12.56 1.63 30.48
N PRO A 206 13.59 2.48 30.38
CA PRO A 206 13.60 3.54 29.37
C PRO A 206 13.42 2.93 27.98
N GLU A 207 12.31 3.28 27.33
CA GLU A 207 12.08 2.89 25.95
C GLU A 207 13.28 3.34 25.11
N LYS A 208 13.80 2.40 24.33
CA LYS A 208 15.05 2.51 23.63
C LYS A 208 14.78 3.03 22.22
N PHE A 209 14.83 4.35 22.06
CA PHE A 209 14.41 5.05 20.83
C PHE A 209 15.46 5.07 19.71
N ALA A 210 15.00 5.30 18.48
CA ALA A 210 15.78 5.79 17.34
C ALA A 210 15.67 7.33 17.27
N GLU A 211 16.72 7.99 16.77
CA GLU A 211 16.77 9.45 16.65
C GLU A 211 16.66 9.87 15.19
N ILE A 212 15.70 10.75 14.90
CA ILE A 212 15.50 11.31 13.56
C ILE A 212 15.72 12.82 13.61
N ALA A 213 16.49 13.34 12.67
CA ALA A 213 16.64 14.77 12.41
C ALA A 213 16.02 15.11 11.06
N ILE A 214 14.91 15.85 11.09
CA ILE A 214 14.25 16.39 9.90
C ILE A 214 14.89 17.74 9.61
N ARG A 215 15.37 17.95 8.39
CA ARG A 215 15.99 19.20 7.96
C ARG A 215 15.38 19.68 6.66
N ILE A 216 14.97 20.95 6.65
CA ILE A 216 14.28 21.56 5.52
C ILE A 216 15.16 22.62 4.88
N PHE A 217 15.34 22.51 3.57
CA PHE A 217 16.20 23.38 2.79
C PHE A 217 15.46 24.00 1.59
N MET A 218 15.99 25.14 1.15
CA MET A 218 15.72 25.68 -0.18
C MET A 218 16.33 24.79 -1.29
N PRO A 219 16.00 25.02 -2.59
CA PRO A 219 16.52 24.19 -3.70
C PRO A 219 18.04 24.08 -3.80
N ASP A 220 18.78 25.05 -3.25
CA ASP A 220 20.24 25.03 -3.18
C ASP A 220 20.81 23.95 -2.22
N LYS A 221 19.93 23.30 -1.44
CA LYS A 221 20.24 22.27 -0.43
C LYS A 221 21.18 22.73 0.69
N LYS A 222 21.40 24.04 0.82
CA LYS A 222 22.34 24.65 1.77
C LYS A 222 21.63 25.60 2.71
N THR A 223 20.69 26.38 2.18
CA THR A 223 19.99 27.42 2.93
C THR A 223 18.83 26.79 3.69
N PRO A 224 18.85 26.78 5.04
CA PRO A 224 17.75 26.24 5.83
C PRO A 224 16.48 27.07 5.60
N LEU A 225 15.34 26.39 5.47
CA LEU A 225 14.04 27.03 5.27
C LEU A 225 13.15 26.73 6.47
N ILE A 226 12.67 27.77 7.15
CA ILE A 226 11.62 27.61 8.16
C ILE A 226 10.34 27.23 7.44
N ALA A 227 9.81 26.06 7.77
CA ALA A 227 8.58 25.52 7.21
C ALA A 227 7.74 24.92 8.35
N GLU A 228 6.45 24.80 8.11
CA GLU A 228 5.60 23.98 8.96
C GLU A 228 5.94 22.51 8.73
N ILE A 229 6.18 21.79 9.82
CA ILE A 229 6.44 20.35 9.87
C ILE A 229 5.26 19.71 10.57
N ASN A 230 4.48 18.97 9.81
CA ASN A 230 3.36 18.20 10.28
C ASN A 230 3.74 16.72 10.32
N LEU A 231 3.79 16.17 11.54
CA LEU A 231 4.07 14.76 11.79
C LEU A 231 2.75 14.05 12.05
N MET A 232 2.47 13.01 11.26
CA MET A 232 1.24 12.22 11.39
C MET A 232 1.51 10.72 11.46
N GLY A 233 0.69 10.04 12.24
CA GLY A 233 0.71 8.57 12.34
C GLY A 233 1.81 8.02 13.25
N LEU A 234 2.39 8.85 14.12
CA LEU A 234 3.21 8.37 15.22
C LEU A 234 2.29 7.75 16.28
N ALA A 235 2.46 6.47 16.56
CA ALA A 235 1.79 5.79 17.67
C ALA A 235 2.33 6.27 19.04
N SER A 236 3.60 6.70 19.08
CA SER A 236 4.29 7.16 20.29
C SER A 236 3.87 8.55 20.76
N ARG A 237 3.20 9.36 19.93
CA ARG A 237 2.81 10.73 20.26
C ARG A 237 1.68 11.23 19.38
N LYS A 238 0.90 12.19 19.89
CA LYS A 238 -0.09 12.89 19.07
C LYS A 238 0.57 13.59 17.89
N ASP A 239 -0.18 13.68 16.81
CA ASP A 239 0.17 14.47 15.63
C ASP A 239 0.65 15.86 16.07
N THR A 240 1.76 16.29 15.50
CA THR A 240 2.44 17.52 15.91
C THR A 240 2.62 18.41 14.70
N SER A 241 2.21 19.68 14.82
CA SER A 241 2.53 20.77 13.89
C SER A 241 3.49 21.74 14.57
N LEU A 242 4.57 22.11 13.90
CA LEU A 242 5.56 23.09 14.38
C LEU A 242 6.25 23.81 13.22
N PHE A 243 6.72 25.03 13.45
CA PHE A 243 7.50 25.79 12.47
C PHE A 243 8.99 25.70 12.80
N ALA A 244 9.79 25.09 11.92
CA ALA A 244 11.23 24.99 12.08
C ALA A 244 11.94 24.70 10.75
N SER A 245 13.25 24.96 10.69
CA SER A 245 14.12 24.47 9.62
C SER A 245 14.84 23.16 9.98
N GLU A 246 14.90 22.82 11.27
CA GLU A 246 15.37 21.54 11.77
C GLU A 246 14.49 21.10 12.95
N TYR A 247 14.06 19.84 12.94
CA TYR A 247 13.36 19.23 14.07
C TYR A 247 13.94 17.86 14.39
N ARG A 248 14.17 17.60 15.68
CA ARG A 248 14.69 16.34 16.17
C ARG A 248 13.64 15.65 17.01
N LEU A 249 13.51 14.34 16.82
CA LEU A 249 12.58 13.52 17.54
C LEU A 249 13.15 12.13 17.81
N SER A 250 12.85 11.64 19.01
CA SER A 250 13.02 10.25 19.40
C SER A 250 11.75 9.49 18.99
N VAL A 251 11.91 8.38 18.27
CA VAL A 251 10.82 7.58 17.69
C VAL A 251 11.04 6.12 18.06
N LYS A 252 9.96 5.34 18.28
CA LYS A 252 10.15 3.92 18.60
C LYS A 252 10.81 3.22 17.40
N PRO A 253 11.69 2.24 17.62
CA PRO A 253 12.32 1.52 16.52
C PRO A 253 11.28 0.93 15.56
N TYR A 254 11.53 1.06 14.26
CA TYR A 254 10.66 0.55 13.17
C TYR A 254 9.27 1.17 13.11
N GLU A 255 9.00 2.23 13.86
CA GLU A 255 7.75 2.97 13.76
C GLU A 255 7.74 3.79 12.46
N SER A 256 6.63 3.70 11.72
CA SER A 256 6.43 4.43 10.47
C SER A 256 5.51 5.62 10.70
N PHE A 257 5.86 6.76 10.11
CA PHE A 257 5.08 8.00 10.18
C PHE A 257 5.25 8.80 8.90
N ASN A 258 4.39 9.82 8.73
CA ASN A 258 4.49 10.75 7.61
C ASN A 258 4.98 12.11 8.09
N ILE A 259 5.89 12.69 7.30
CA ILE A 259 6.35 14.07 7.43
C ILE A 259 5.74 14.86 6.27
N ASN A 260 4.94 15.86 6.60
CA ASN A 260 4.47 16.86 5.66
C ASN A 260 5.20 18.17 5.95
N ALA A 261 5.92 18.68 4.96
CA ALA A 261 6.63 19.94 5.05
C ALA A 261 6.00 20.96 4.10
N SER A 262 5.63 22.13 4.60
CA SER A 262 5.00 23.20 3.83
C SER A 262 5.51 24.57 4.24
N ALA A 263 5.71 25.45 3.26
CA ALA A 263 6.03 26.84 3.50
C ALA A 263 5.31 27.71 2.47
N LYS A 264 4.84 28.88 2.88
CA LYS A 264 4.22 29.85 1.99
C LYS A 264 5.15 30.20 0.82
N GLY A 265 4.63 30.12 -0.40
CA GLY A 265 5.42 30.35 -1.62
C GLY A 265 6.26 29.16 -2.08
N TYR A 266 6.15 28.00 -1.43
CA TYR A 266 6.85 26.77 -1.81
C TYR A 266 5.88 25.60 -2.00
N MET A 267 6.25 24.68 -2.89
CA MET A 267 5.62 23.37 -3.03
C MET A 267 5.81 22.60 -1.73
N PHE A 268 4.74 21.95 -1.28
CA PHE A 268 4.82 21.06 -0.13
C PHE A 268 5.42 19.71 -0.53
N GLU A 269 6.01 19.02 0.44
CA GLU A 269 6.53 17.67 0.28
C GLU A 269 5.92 16.76 1.35
N SER A 270 5.59 15.53 0.97
CA SER A 270 5.16 14.47 1.89
C SER A 270 6.13 13.30 1.81
N ARG A 271 6.62 12.83 2.95
CA ARG A 271 7.57 11.72 3.05
C ARG A 271 7.11 10.73 4.11
N SER A 272 6.93 9.48 3.70
CA SER A 272 6.78 8.36 4.64
C SER A 272 8.16 7.92 5.12
N VAL A 273 8.34 7.85 6.43
CA VAL A 273 9.61 7.49 7.09
C VAL A 273 9.35 6.34 8.03
N THR A 274 10.23 5.34 8.03
CA THR A 274 10.25 4.26 9.02
C THR A 274 11.54 4.40 9.81
N ALA A 275 11.43 4.60 11.11
CA ALA A 275 12.58 4.72 11.99
C ALA A 275 13.41 3.43 11.97
N GLY A 276 14.73 3.55 12.05
CA GLY A 276 15.61 2.39 12.16
C GLY A 276 15.55 1.70 13.52
N LYS A 277 16.55 0.85 13.76
CA LYS A 277 16.73 0.14 15.03
C LYS A 277 17.05 1.11 16.17
N GLN A 278 16.95 0.62 17.40
CA GLN A 278 17.37 1.35 18.60
C GLN A 278 18.75 2.03 18.40
N GLY A 279 18.82 3.31 18.77
CA GLY A 279 20.05 4.09 18.75
C GLY A 279 20.52 4.49 17.36
N SER A 280 19.77 4.17 16.30
CA SER A 280 20.04 4.73 14.97
C SER A 280 19.87 6.25 15.01
N LYS A 281 20.66 6.92 14.18
CA LYS A 281 20.59 8.36 13.96
C LYS A 281 20.39 8.59 12.48
N GLU A 282 19.21 9.05 12.11
CA GLU A 282 18.81 9.24 10.72
C GLU A 282 18.58 10.72 10.45
N ILE A 283 18.91 11.14 9.23
CA ILE A 283 18.67 12.50 8.77
C ILE A 283 17.73 12.42 7.58
N VAL A 284 16.56 13.03 7.72
CA VAL A 284 15.59 13.17 6.64
C VAL A 284 15.73 14.59 6.10
N GLN A 285 16.32 14.71 4.91
CA GLN A 285 16.43 16.00 4.22
C GLN A 285 15.23 16.19 3.30
N ILE A 286 14.55 17.32 3.47
CA ILE A 286 13.42 17.74 2.63
C ILE A 286 13.82 19.05 1.95
N VAL A 287 13.56 19.12 0.64
CA VAL A 287 13.82 20.31 -0.17
C VAL A 287 12.49 20.82 -0.69
N LEU A 288 12.13 22.05 -0.37
CA LEU A 288 10.91 22.67 -0.87
C LEU A 288 11.24 23.58 -2.05
N ALA A 289 10.64 23.32 -3.20
CA ALA A 289 10.80 24.13 -4.40
C ALA A 289 9.84 25.33 -4.38
N PRO A 290 10.25 26.54 -4.79
CA PRO A 290 9.32 27.66 -4.93
C PRO A 290 8.18 27.33 -5.89
N ILE A 291 6.97 27.79 -5.58
CA ILE A 291 5.83 27.63 -6.48
C ILE A 291 6.03 28.46 -7.76
N LYS A 292 5.72 27.86 -8.91
CA LYS A 292 5.73 28.53 -10.22
C LYS A 292 4.58 28.02 -11.06
N GLU A 293 4.08 28.84 -11.97
CA GLU A 293 3.10 28.38 -12.96
C GLU A 293 3.70 27.26 -13.82
N GLY A 294 2.91 26.21 -14.05
CA GLY A 294 3.34 24.98 -14.73
C GLY A 294 4.06 23.97 -13.85
N GLU A 295 4.46 24.34 -12.63
CA GLU A 295 5.12 23.42 -11.70
C GLU A 295 4.17 22.29 -11.29
N LYS A 296 4.71 21.07 -11.16
CA LYS A 296 3.94 19.88 -10.82
C LYS A 296 4.44 19.26 -9.53
N VAL A 297 3.51 18.80 -8.71
CA VAL A 297 3.81 17.89 -7.60
C VAL A 297 3.05 16.59 -7.77
N ASN A 298 3.75 15.49 -7.62
CA ASN A 298 3.14 14.18 -7.54
C ASN A 298 2.67 13.96 -6.09
N LEU A 299 1.38 13.71 -5.91
CA LEU A 299 0.84 13.31 -4.62
C LEU A 299 0.87 11.79 -4.53
N SER A 300 2.08 11.24 -4.47
CA SER A 300 2.34 9.80 -4.60
C SER A 300 1.63 8.94 -3.55
N ASN A 301 1.16 9.56 -2.46
CA ASN A 301 0.48 8.90 -1.36
C ASN A 301 -1.05 9.11 -1.38
N ILE A 302 -1.61 9.80 -2.39
CA ILE A 302 -3.06 9.77 -2.62
C ILE A 302 -3.41 8.51 -3.41
N GLN A 303 -3.97 7.54 -2.70
CA GLN A 303 -4.32 6.23 -3.22
C GLN A 303 -5.84 6.03 -3.19
N PHE A 304 -6.31 5.14 -4.06
CA PHE A 304 -7.73 4.84 -4.21
C PHE A 304 -7.97 3.35 -4.09
N TYR A 305 -9.17 2.98 -3.65
CA TYR A 305 -9.66 1.62 -3.83
C TYR A 305 -9.67 1.25 -5.32
N GLY A 306 -9.54 -0.04 -5.56
CA GLY A 306 -9.18 -0.62 -6.84
C GLY A 306 -10.29 -0.42 -7.84
N ASN A 307 -9.97 0.14 -9.00
CA ASN A 307 -10.97 0.50 -10.02
C ASN A 307 -12.07 1.47 -9.53
N GLU A 308 -11.88 2.10 -8.38
CA GLU A 308 -12.83 3.03 -7.79
C GLU A 308 -12.22 4.43 -7.63
N ALA A 309 -13.10 5.41 -7.43
CA ALA A 309 -12.76 6.78 -7.07
C ALA A 309 -12.97 7.06 -5.57
N VAL A 310 -12.89 6.02 -4.74
CA VAL A 310 -12.93 6.11 -3.29
C VAL A 310 -11.50 6.23 -2.77
N LEU A 311 -11.21 7.26 -2.00
CA LEU A 311 -9.90 7.51 -1.41
C LEU A 311 -9.62 6.48 -0.31
N LEU A 312 -8.41 5.92 -0.29
CA LEU A 312 -7.95 5.07 0.81
C LEU A 312 -7.66 5.93 2.05
N PRO A 313 -7.92 5.44 3.28
CA PRO A 313 -7.56 6.15 4.51
C PRO A 313 -6.07 6.54 4.58
N THR A 314 -5.19 5.73 3.98
CA THR A 314 -3.75 6.04 3.83
C THR A 314 -3.46 7.36 3.10
N SER A 315 -4.44 7.90 2.36
CA SER A 315 -4.34 9.14 1.61
C SER A 315 -4.58 10.40 2.45
N GLU A 316 -5.22 10.26 3.61
CA GLU A 316 -5.63 11.38 4.46
C GLU A 316 -4.46 12.32 4.80
N PRO A 317 -3.26 11.82 5.18
CA PRO A 317 -2.09 12.68 5.37
C PRO A 317 -1.75 13.59 4.16
N SER A 318 -1.85 13.06 2.95
CA SER A 318 -1.52 13.83 1.73
C SER A 318 -2.62 14.77 1.29
N LEU A 319 -3.88 14.39 1.52
CA LEU A 319 -5.03 15.26 1.31
C LEU A 319 -4.97 16.47 2.25
N HIS A 320 -4.62 16.26 3.52
CA HIS A 320 -4.42 17.34 4.48
C HIS A 320 -3.22 18.22 4.12
N ALA A 321 -2.13 17.63 3.61
CA ALA A 321 -0.98 18.40 3.09
C ALA A 321 -1.39 19.34 1.95
N LEU A 322 -2.16 18.83 0.99
CA LEU A 322 -2.69 19.61 -0.14
C LEU A 322 -3.65 20.70 0.33
N LEU A 323 -4.54 20.38 1.27
CA LEU A 323 -5.46 21.35 1.86
C LEU A 323 -4.70 22.50 2.52
N HIS A 324 -3.71 22.17 3.34
CA HIS A 324 -2.88 23.16 4.01
C HIS A 324 -2.10 24.01 2.99
N PHE A 325 -1.49 23.39 1.99
CA PHE A 325 -0.85 24.12 0.87
C PHE A 325 -1.80 25.11 0.20
N MET A 326 -3.06 24.71 -0.05
CA MET A 326 -4.06 25.59 -0.66
C MET A 326 -4.52 26.73 0.26
N LYS A 327 -4.45 26.55 1.58
CA LYS A 327 -4.72 27.60 2.58
C LYS A 327 -3.57 28.61 2.65
N GLU A 328 -2.33 28.15 2.70
CA GLU A 328 -1.15 29.03 2.75
C GLU A 328 -0.94 29.85 1.46
N ASN A 329 -1.31 29.27 0.31
CA ASN A 329 -1.12 29.86 -1.00
C ASN A 329 -2.45 30.30 -1.61
N GLU A 330 -3.14 31.24 -0.96
CA GLU A 330 -4.50 31.70 -1.30
C GLU A 330 -4.70 32.13 -2.76
N ASN A 331 -3.64 32.59 -3.42
CA ASN A 331 -3.67 33.05 -4.80
C ASN A 331 -3.41 31.95 -5.84
N ALA A 332 -3.06 30.74 -5.40
CA ALA A 332 -2.82 29.61 -6.29
C ALA A 332 -4.13 29.07 -6.85
N ILE A 333 -4.14 28.86 -8.17
CA ILE A 333 -5.14 28.08 -8.91
C ILE A 333 -4.44 26.83 -9.41
N ILE A 334 -5.03 25.66 -9.15
CA ILE A 334 -4.42 24.37 -9.46
C ILE A 334 -5.31 23.51 -10.38
N GLU A 335 -4.66 22.62 -11.13
CA GLU A 335 -5.29 21.46 -11.78
C GLU A 335 -4.91 20.20 -11.01
N ILE A 336 -5.91 19.41 -10.64
CA ILE A 336 -5.81 18.09 -10.07
C ILE A 336 -5.89 17.10 -11.23
N GLN A 337 -4.81 16.39 -11.49
CA GLN A 337 -4.68 15.47 -12.61
C GLN A 337 -4.76 14.03 -12.14
N GLY A 338 -5.80 13.30 -12.55
CA GLY A 338 -5.99 11.89 -12.22
C GLY A 338 -5.36 10.96 -13.25
N HIS A 339 -4.75 9.86 -12.79
CA HIS A 339 -4.12 8.86 -13.66
C HIS A 339 -4.50 7.43 -13.24
N VAL A 340 -4.55 6.53 -14.23
CA VAL A 340 -4.74 5.09 -14.00
C VAL A 340 -3.60 4.29 -14.60
N ASN A 341 -3.39 3.09 -14.07
CA ASN A 341 -2.47 2.13 -14.65
C ASN A 341 -3.19 1.29 -15.72
N GLY A 342 -2.60 1.18 -16.91
CA GLY A 342 -3.15 0.37 -18.00
C GLY A 342 -2.12 0.16 -19.11
N PRO A 343 -1.00 -0.55 -18.85
CA PRO A 343 0.00 -0.80 -19.86
C PRO A 343 -0.58 -1.58 -21.05
N ASN A 344 -0.03 -1.36 -22.25
CA ASN A 344 -0.43 -2.05 -23.49
C ASN A 344 -1.91 -1.93 -23.87
N SER A 345 -2.65 -1.01 -23.25
CA SER A 345 -4.07 -0.75 -23.53
C SER A 345 -4.23 0.64 -24.13
N SER A 346 -5.15 0.80 -25.08
CA SER A 346 -5.57 2.13 -25.53
C SER A 346 -6.17 2.93 -24.37
N ASN A 347 -6.10 4.26 -24.43
CA ASN A 347 -6.72 5.12 -23.42
C ASN A 347 -8.23 5.15 -23.60
N THR A 348 -8.93 4.18 -23.01
CA THR A 348 -10.38 4.01 -23.20
C THR A 348 -11.19 5.09 -22.47
N ASN A 349 -12.48 5.19 -22.82
CA ASN A 349 -13.42 6.05 -22.13
C ASN A 349 -13.57 5.67 -20.65
N GLU A 350 -13.47 4.39 -20.30
CA GLU A 350 -13.51 3.92 -18.91
C GLU A 350 -12.29 4.40 -18.12
N PHE A 351 -11.08 4.34 -18.70
CA PHE A 351 -9.87 4.85 -18.05
C PHE A 351 -9.92 6.35 -17.85
N ARG A 352 -10.40 7.08 -18.86
CA ARG A 352 -10.68 8.52 -18.76
C ARG A 352 -11.64 8.80 -17.61
N LYS A 353 -12.83 8.19 -17.62
CA LYS A 353 -13.87 8.39 -16.59
C LYS A 353 -13.38 8.06 -15.18
N LEU A 354 -12.67 6.94 -15.00
CA LEU A 354 -12.12 6.57 -13.69
C LEU A 354 -11.11 7.61 -13.19
N SER A 355 -10.21 8.04 -14.07
CA SER A 355 -9.23 9.07 -13.72
C SER A 355 -9.86 10.44 -13.46
N ASP A 356 -10.92 10.81 -14.20
CA ASP A 356 -11.70 12.04 -13.97
C ASP A 356 -12.36 12.00 -12.59
N ASN A 357 -13.05 10.90 -12.27
CA ASN A 357 -13.71 10.71 -10.97
C ASN A 357 -12.71 10.77 -9.80
N ARG A 358 -11.50 10.24 -9.97
CA ARG A 358 -10.43 10.31 -8.94
C ARG A 358 -9.95 11.74 -8.70
N ALA A 359 -9.77 12.52 -9.76
CA ALA A 359 -9.44 13.94 -9.65
C ALA A 359 -10.58 14.72 -8.98
N GLU A 360 -11.84 14.42 -9.33
CA GLU A 360 -13.00 15.07 -8.74
C GLU A 360 -13.15 14.72 -7.25
N ALA A 361 -12.86 13.50 -6.83
CA ALA A 361 -12.89 13.11 -5.41
C ALA A 361 -11.93 13.97 -4.55
N VAL A 362 -10.71 14.23 -5.07
CA VAL A 362 -9.74 15.11 -4.40
C VAL A 362 -10.22 16.57 -4.42
N LYS A 363 -10.78 17.04 -5.54
CA LYS A 363 -11.36 18.39 -5.65
C LYS A 363 -12.48 18.59 -4.64
N GLN A 364 -13.38 17.62 -4.53
CA GLN A 364 -14.52 17.65 -3.64
C GLN A 364 -14.07 17.69 -2.18
N PHE A 365 -13.08 16.87 -1.80
CA PHE A 365 -12.46 16.94 -0.47
C PHE A 365 -11.96 18.36 -0.13
N LEU A 366 -11.30 19.04 -1.07
CA LEU A 366 -10.80 20.41 -0.84
C LEU A 366 -11.94 21.43 -0.70
N ILE A 367 -13.00 21.30 -1.50
CA ILE A 367 -14.19 22.18 -1.43
C ILE A 367 -14.89 22.03 -0.09
N GLU A 368 -15.13 20.79 0.35
CA GLU A 368 -15.74 20.48 1.65
C GLU A 368 -14.94 21.04 2.82
N ASN A 369 -13.63 21.20 2.63
CA ASN A 369 -12.70 21.78 3.61
C ASN A 369 -12.40 23.28 3.38
N GLY A 370 -13.22 23.97 2.58
CA GLY A 370 -13.27 25.42 2.48
C GLY A 370 -12.43 26.06 1.37
N ILE A 371 -11.87 25.27 0.44
CA ILE A 371 -11.19 25.83 -0.74
C ILE A 371 -12.23 26.20 -1.81
N LEU A 372 -12.19 27.44 -2.29
CA LEU A 372 -13.13 27.92 -3.31
C LEU A 372 -12.98 27.14 -4.62
N GLU A 373 -14.09 26.63 -5.15
CA GLU A 373 -14.11 25.82 -6.38
C GLU A 373 -13.41 26.49 -7.57
N LYS A 374 -13.53 27.81 -7.73
CA LYS A 374 -12.85 28.57 -8.80
C LYS A 374 -11.32 28.46 -8.80
N ARG A 375 -10.72 27.97 -7.71
CA ARG A 375 -9.27 27.74 -7.56
C ARG A 375 -8.86 26.33 -7.98
N LEU A 376 -9.82 25.46 -8.30
CA LEU A 376 -9.61 24.04 -8.51
C LEU A 376 -10.15 23.64 -9.89
N LYS A 377 -9.30 23.03 -10.71
CA LYS A 377 -9.72 22.27 -11.88
C LYS A 377 -9.43 20.80 -11.63
N ALA A 378 -10.31 19.91 -12.05
CA ALA A 378 -10.07 18.47 -12.02
C ALA A 378 -10.09 17.93 -13.45
N ASN A 379 -9.14 17.07 -13.78
CA ASN A 379 -9.05 16.44 -15.10
C ASN A 379 -8.38 15.08 -14.99
N GLY A 380 -9.03 14.06 -15.49
CA GLY A 380 -8.44 12.76 -15.70
C GLY A 380 -7.53 12.76 -16.93
N TYR A 381 -6.57 11.85 -16.97
CA TYR A 381 -5.75 11.60 -18.16
C TYR A 381 -5.77 10.13 -18.59
N GLY A 382 -6.54 9.29 -17.88
CA GLY A 382 -6.54 7.85 -18.05
C GLY A 382 -5.12 7.28 -17.93
N ASN A 383 -4.74 6.42 -18.87
CA ASN A 383 -3.38 5.86 -18.95
C ASN A 383 -2.47 6.61 -19.95
N SER A 384 -2.90 7.76 -20.49
CA SER A 384 -2.12 8.49 -21.52
C SER A 384 -0.82 9.12 -21.02
N LYS A 385 -0.68 9.28 -19.70
CA LYS A 385 0.48 9.89 -19.03
C LYS A 385 1.03 8.99 -17.91
N MET A 386 1.21 7.70 -18.21
CA MET A 386 1.88 6.77 -17.28
C MET A 386 3.32 7.22 -17.03
N LEU A 387 3.77 7.14 -15.77
CA LEU A 387 5.18 7.34 -15.40
C LEU A 387 6.03 6.16 -15.87
N TYR A 388 5.46 4.96 -15.77
CA TYR A 388 6.06 3.72 -16.22
C TYR A 388 5.19 3.13 -17.33
N PRO A 389 5.56 3.32 -18.61
CA PRO A 389 4.81 2.75 -19.72
C PRO A 389 4.77 1.21 -19.69
N ASN A 390 5.85 0.60 -19.19
CA ASN A 390 6.03 -0.84 -19.01
C ASN A 390 6.36 -1.14 -17.53
N PRO A 391 5.37 -1.06 -16.61
CA PRO A 391 5.60 -1.35 -15.20
C PRO A 391 5.87 -2.85 -15.01
N VAL A 392 6.86 -3.17 -14.19
CA VAL A 392 7.30 -4.53 -13.83
C VAL A 392 7.06 -4.82 -12.36
N THR A 393 7.28 -3.82 -11.49
CA THR A 393 7.13 -3.98 -10.04
C THR A 393 5.78 -3.47 -9.54
N PRO A 394 5.26 -3.99 -8.42
CA PRO A 394 4.03 -3.49 -7.80
C PRO A 394 4.08 -1.98 -7.51
N SER A 395 5.26 -1.47 -7.12
CA SER A 395 5.48 -0.04 -6.88
C SER A 395 5.37 0.79 -8.17
N GLN A 396 5.83 0.28 -9.32
CA GLN A 396 5.67 0.97 -10.61
C GLN A 396 4.21 1.00 -11.06
N HIS A 397 3.48 -0.12 -10.88
CA HIS A 397 2.05 -0.17 -11.13
C HIS A 397 1.27 0.82 -10.25
N ALA A 398 1.60 0.88 -8.95
CA ALA A 398 1.00 1.83 -8.02
C ALA A 398 1.34 3.29 -8.39
N ALA A 399 2.59 3.56 -8.78
CA ALA A 399 3.01 4.90 -9.19
C ALA A 399 2.25 5.43 -10.42
N ASN A 400 1.75 4.56 -11.30
CA ASN A 400 0.88 4.98 -12.40
C ASN A 400 -0.54 5.37 -11.93
N ARG A 401 -1.04 4.75 -10.84
CA ARG A 401 -2.33 5.07 -10.20
C ARG A 401 -2.15 6.24 -9.21
N ARG A 402 -2.01 7.45 -9.73
CA ARG A 402 -1.66 8.63 -8.94
C ARG A 402 -2.58 9.81 -9.22
N VAL A 403 -2.46 10.82 -8.36
CA VAL A 403 -2.93 12.18 -8.60
C VAL A 403 -1.74 13.12 -8.62
N GLU A 404 -1.67 14.00 -9.61
CA GLU A 404 -0.70 15.10 -9.67
C GLU A 404 -1.44 16.42 -9.48
N ILE A 405 -0.74 17.42 -8.94
CA ILE A 405 -1.22 18.80 -8.90
C ILE A 405 -0.33 19.64 -9.79
N VAL A 406 -0.94 20.47 -10.62
CA VAL A 406 -0.26 21.44 -11.47
C VAL A 406 -0.70 22.84 -11.08
N ILE A 407 0.25 23.74 -10.86
CA ILE A 407 -0.07 25.15 -10.64
C ILE A 407 -0.43 25.78 -11.98
N LEU A 408 -1.68 26.20 -12.14
CA LEU A 408 -2.14 26.86 -13.35
C LEU A 408 -1.85 28.36 -13.33
N LYS A 409 -1.99 28.98 -12.16
CA LYS A 409 -1.82 30.42 -11.99
C LYS A 409 -1.44 30.79 -10.57
N LEU A 410 -0.59 31.80 -10.44
CA LEU A 410 -0.33 32.51 -9.19
C LEU A 410 -0.83 33.94 -9.36
N LYS A 411 -1.83 34.34 -8.58
CA LYS A 411 -2.41 35.69 -8.66
C LYS A 411 -1.72 36.70 -7.74
#